data_AF-A0A806KI62-F1
#
_entry.id   AF-A0A806KI62-F1
#
_cell.length_a   1.000
_cell.length_b   1.000
_cell.length_c   1.000
_cell.angle_alpha   90.00
_cell.angle_beta   90.00
_cell.angle_gamma   90.00
#
_symmetry.space_group_name_H-M   'P 1'
#
loop_
_entity.id
_entity.type
_entity.pdbx_description
1 polymer ?
#
loop_
_entity_poly.entity_id
_entity_poly.type
_entity_poly.pdbx_seq_one_letter_code
_entity_poly.pdbx_strand_id
1 'polypeptide(L)' 'MLKTTNIAGKKVLGKYLYRLDTCTQCGLCIESCSFGCLRMAHDFEMSSTDRQSFNMVLNKSEGQG' A
#
# COMPACT_ATOMS: atom_id res chain seq x y z
N MET A 1 -7.62 -0.12 14.85
CA MET A 1 -6.21 -0.49 14.57
C MET A 1 -6.19 -1.65 13.58
N LEU A 2 -5.34 -1.60 12.55
CA LEU A 2 -5.19 -2.70 11.59
C LEU A 2 -4.54 -3.90 12.31
N LYS A 3 -5.07 -5.11 12.09
CA LYS A 3 -4.58 -6.32 12.76
C LYS A 3 -3.15 -6.62 12.28
N THR A 4 -2.16 -6.53 13.17
CA THR A 4 -0.73 -6.77 12.88
C THR A 4 -0.27 -8.18 13.31
N THR A 5 -1.22 -9.09 13.49
CA THR A 5 -0.97 -10.48 13.90
C THR A 5 -1.82 -11.43 13.05
N ASN A 6 -1.21 -12.46 12.48
CA ASN A 6 -1.95 -13.47 11.70
C ASN A 6 -2.61 -14.53 12.61
N ILE A 7 -3.34 -15.49 12.03
CA ILE A 7 -4.01 -16.57 12.78
C ILE A 7 -3.05 -17.44 13.60
N ALA A 8 -1.78 -17.51 13.22
CA ALA A 8 -0.74 -18.27 13.91
C ALA A 8 -0.01 -17.45 14.99
N GLY A 9 -0.49 -16.24 15.31
CA GLY A 9 0.12 -15.38 16.32
C GLY A 9 1.40 -14.66 15.86
N LYS A 10 1.79 -14.77 14.58
CA LYS A 10 2.99 -14.10 14.05
C LYS A 10 2.70 -12.64 13.76
N LYS A 11 3.64 -11.75 14.09
CA LYS A 11 3.59 -10.34 13.70
C LYS A 11 3.69 -10.23 12.19
N VAL A 12 2.73 -9.54 11.59
CA VAL A 12 2.62 -9.32 10.15
C VAL A 12 2.20 -7.88 9.87
N LEU A 13 2.46 -7.43 8.64
CA LEU A 13 1.92 -6.17 8.15
C LEU A 13 0.42 -6.31 7.93
N GLY A 14 -0.38 -5.51 8.65
CA GLY A 14 -1.84 -5.57 8.54
C GLY A 14 -2.35 -5.09 7.18
N LYS A 15 -2.22 -3.78 6.92
CA LYS A 15 -2.59 -3.16 5.64
C LYS A 15 -1.65 -2.01 5.33
N TYR A 16 -1.01 -2.06 4.18
CA TYR A 16 -0.25 -0.97 3.60
C TYR A 16 -1.18 -0.15 2.71
N LEU A 17 -1.83 0.85 3.31
CA LEU A 17 -2.78 1.72 2.62
C LEU A 17 -2.03 2.86 1.92
N TYR A 18 -2.15 2.91 0.60
CA TYR A 18 -1.64 4.00 -0.23
C TYR A 18 -2.79 4.91 -0.66
N ARG A 19 -2.70 6.19 -0.27
CA ARG A 19 -3.69 7.23 -0.52
C ARG A 19 -3.28 8.05 -1.75
N LEU A 20 -3.69 7.58 -2.93
CA LEU A 20 -3.32 8.21 -4.19
C LEU A 20 -3.92 9.62 -4.32
N ASP A 21 -5.08 9.86 -3.70
CA ASP A 21 -5.77 11.15 -3.69
C ASP A 21 -4.98 12.27 -2.99
N THR A 22 -4.02 11.90 -2.13
CA THR A 22 -3.16 12.84 -1.40
C THR A 22 -1.68 12.71 -1.76
N CYS A 23 -1.32 11.81 -2.68
CA CYS A 23 0.06 11.58 -3.05
C CYS A 23 0.55 12.62 -4.05
N THR A 24 1.72 13.21 -3.80
CA THR A 24 2.37 14.17 -4.71
C THR A 24 3.26 13.50 -5.77
N GLN A 25 3.33 12.17 -5.77
CA GLN A 25 4.16 11.38 -6.69
C GLN A 25 5.67 11.72 -6.66
N CYS A 26 6.17 12.25 -5.54
CA CYS A 26 7.56 12.70 -5.39
C CYS A 26 8.62 11.59 -5.31
N GLY A 27 8.24 10.31 -5.14
CA GLY A 27 9.20 9.19 -5.06
C GLY A 27 9.92 8.98 -3.73
N LEU A 28 9.74 9.85 -2.72
CA LEU A 28 10.42 9.75 -1.42
C LEU A 28 10.17 8.42 -0.67
N CYS A 29 9.00 7.80 -0.86
CA CYS A 29 8.71 6.48 -0.28
C CYS A 29 9.59 5.36 -0.86
N ILE A 30 10.11 5.50 -2.08
CA ILE A 30 11.02 4.53 -2.70
C ILE A 30 12.43 4.72 -2.15
N GLU A 31 12.91 5.97 -2.11
CA GLU A 31 14.24 6.31 -1.59
C GLU A 31 14.39 5.94 -0.11
N SER A 32 13.36 6.20 0.69
CA SER A 32 13.36 5.87 2.13
C SER A 32 13.23 4.37 2.42
N CYS A 33 12.83 3.55 1.45
CA CYS A 33 12.62 2.12 1.67
C CYS A 33 13.96 1.37 1.65
N SER A 34 14.52 1.10 2.84
CA SER A 34 15.79 0.36 3.01
C SER A 34 15.78 -1.07 2.44
N PHE A 35 14.60 -1.66 2.25
CA PHE A 35 14.42 -3.01 1.71
C PHE A 35 14.14 -3.03 0.21
N GLY A 36 13.94 -1.87 -0.43
CA GLY A 36 13.60 -1.78 -1.85
C GLY A 36 12.27 -2.44 -2.23
N CYS A 37 11.28 -2.45 -1.33
CA CYS A 37 9.99 -3.12 -1.53
C CYS A 37 9.02 -2.37 -2.45
N LEU A 38 9.24 -1.08 -2.72
CA LEU A 38 8.33 -0.21 -3.47
C LEU A 38 8.97 0.27 -4.76
N ARG A 39 8.16 0.47 -5.80
CA ARG A 39 8.55 1.08 -7.08
C ARG A 39 7.41 1.94 -7.63
N MET A 40 7.73 3.02 -8.34
CA MET A 40 6.75 3.75 -9.15
C MET A 40 6.51 2.96 -10.42
N ALA A 41 5.25 2.77 -10.79
CA ALA A 41 4.90 2.27 -12.11
C ALA A 41 4.96 3.43 -13.14
N HIS A 42 4.96 3.07 -14.42
CA HIS A 42 4.89 4.04 -15.52
C HIS A 42 3.45 4.33 -15.97
N ASP A 43 2.46 3.78 -15.27
CA ASP A 43 1.04 4.04 -15.53
C ASP A 43 0.69 5.49 -15.16
N PHE A 44 0.07 6.21 -16.09
CA PHE A 44 -0.31 7.62 -15.91
C PHE A 44 -1.82 7.85 -16.01
N GLU A 45 -2.58 6.91 -16.57
CA GLU A 45 -4.03 7.01 -16.76
C GLU A 45 -4.81 6.41 -15.59
N MET A 46 -4.82 7.12 -14.45
CA MET A 46 -5.49 6.68 -13.22
C MET A 46 -6.72 7.54 -12.84
N SER A 47 -7.35 8.21 -13.82
CA SER A 47 -8.53 9.02 -13.56
C SER A 47 -9.72 8.14 -13.17
N SER A 48 -10.41 8.53 -12.10
CA SER A 48 -11.63 7.85 -11.63
C SER A 48 -12.60 8.88 -11.07
N THR A 49 -13.90 8.59 -11.17
CA THR A 49 -14.97 9.40 -10.58
C THR A 49 -15.27 9.01 -9.13
N ASP A 50 -14.93 7.79 -8.72
CA ASP A 50 -15.08 7.33 -7.35
C ASP A 50 -13.83 7.67 -6.52
N ARG A 51 -14.01 8.45 -5.45
CA ARG A 51 -12.91 8.80 -4.54
C ARG A 51 -12.31 7.57 -3.85
N GLN A 52 -13.10 6.53 -3.61
CA GLN A 52 -12.60 5.35 -2.90
C GLN A 52 -11.61 4.54 -3.74
N SER A 53 -11.64 4.64 -5.07
CA SER A 53 -10.68 3.96 -5.95
C SER A 53 -9.23 4.41 -5.72
N PHE A 54 -9.02 5.59 -5.12
CA PHE A 54 -7.69 6.10 -4.77
C PHE A 54 -7.12 5.53 -3.45
N ASN A 55 -7.88 4.69 -2.73
CA ASN A 55 -7.43 3.96 -1.56
C ASN A 55 -6.86 2.58 -1.96
N MET A 56 -5.58 2.52 -2.27
CA MET A 56 -4.93 1.29 -2.73
C MET A 56 -4.32 0.49 -1.59
N VAL A 57 -4.29 -0.84 -1.73
CA VAL A 57 -3.67 -1.77 -0.77
C VAL A 57 -2.48 -2.42 -1.44
N LEU A 58 -1.26 -2.10 -0.98
CA LEU A 58 -0.04 -2.54 -1.67
C LEU A 58 0.62 -3.78 -1.07
N ASN A 59 0.02 -4.36 -0.02
CA ASN A 59 0.46 -5.64 0.54
C ASN A 59 -0.57 -6.74 0.29
N LYS A 60 -0.11 -7.98 0.16
CA LYS A 60 -0.98 -9.16 0.25
C LYS A 60 -1.38 -9.39 1.71
N SER A 61 -2.59 -9.90 1.93
CA SER A 61 -3.03 -10.36 3.24
C SER A 61 -2.37 -11.70 3.55
N GLU A 62 -1.50 -11.71 4.56
CA GLU A 62 -0.91 -12.94 5.08
C GLU A 62 -1.97 -13.68 5.92
N GLY A 63 -2.66 -14.64 5.30
CA GLY A 63 -3.60 -15.56 5.96
C GLY A 63 -5.02 -15.03 6.18
N GLN A 64 -5.71 -14.66 5.09
CA GLN A 64 -7.17 -14.74 5.06
C GLN A 64 -7.57 -16.16 4.62
N GLY A 65 -7.73 -17.03 5.61
CA GLY A 65 -8.59 -18.21 5.56
C GLY A 65 -9.72 -18.00 6.56
#